data_AF-A0A149TLL9-F1
#
_entry.id   AF-A0A149TLL9-F1
#
_cell.length_a   1.000
_cell.length_b   1.000
_cell.length_c   1.000
_cell.angle_alpha   90.00
_cell.angle_beta   90.00
_cell.angle_gamma   90.00
#
_symmetry.space_group_name_H-M   'P 1'
#
loop_
_entity.id
_entity.type
_entity.pdbx_description
1 polymer ?
#
loop_
_entity_poly.entity_id
_entity_poly.type
_entity_poly.pdbx_seq_one_letter_code
_entity_poly.pdbx_strand_id
1 'polypeptide(L)'
;MLSGKLPFLPTRSKLAEAIRYTLNRWDDLKRFIDDGRIDLDTNPVERAIRPVALGRKNALFAGSEGGADRWAIAASLIETAKLNGIEPFQWLRDTLETMVAGFPASRLGELLPVR
;
A
#
# COMPACT_ATOMS: atom_id res chain seq x y z
N MET A 1 -1.87 33.22 -6.55
CA MET A 1 -1.96 32.08 -5.61
C MET A 1 -3.38 31.50 -5.64
N LEU A 2 -3.57 30.20 -5.43
CA LEU A 2 -4.87 29.52 -5.53
C LEU A 2 -5.96 30.10 -4.61
N SER A 3 -5.57 30.58 -3.42
CA SER A 3 -6.44 31.27 -2.47
C SER A 3 -7.13 32.51 -3.06
N GLY A 4 -6.44 33.25 -3.92
CA GLY A 4 -6.98 34.43 -4.59
C GLY A 4 -8.05 34.14 -5.65
N LYS A 5 -8.30 32.86 -5.98
CA LYS A 5 -9.37 32.45 -6.91
C LYS A 5 -10.67 32.07 -6.20
N LEU A 6 -10.63 31.75 -4.91
CA LEU A 6 -11.81 31.34 -4.14
C LEU A 6 -12.96 32.37 -4.12
N PRO A 7 -12.70 33.70 -3.99
CA PRO A 7 -13.78 34.69 -3.96
C PRO A 7 -14.59 34.79 -5.26
N PHE A 8 -14.04 34.31 -6.37
CA PHE A 8 -14.66 34.37 -7.70
C PHE A 8 -15.38 33.08 -8.08
N LEU A 9 -15.36 32.06 -7.21
CA LEU A 9 -15.97 30.77 -7.47
C LEU A 9 -17.21 30.60 -6.58
N PRO A 10 -18.28 29.95 -7.08
CA PRO A 10 -19.37 29.53 -6.23
C PRO A 10 -18.84 28.67 -5.09
N THR A 11 -19.21 29.01 -3.86
CA THR A 11 -18.66 28.38 -2.64
C THR A 11 -18.78 26.86 -2.68
N ARG A 12 -19.87 26.32 -3.23
CA ARG A 12 -20.13 24.86 -3.32
C ARG A 12 -19.73 24.21 -4.65
N SER A 13 -18.96 24.90 -5.50
CA SER A 13 -18.46 24.28 -6.73
C SER A 13 -17.37 23.25 -6.44
N LYS A 14 -17.33 22.17 -7.25
CA LYS A 14 -16.29 21.13 -7.17
C LYS A 14 -14.87 21.72 -7.28
N LEU A 15 -14.71 22.78 -8.06
CA LEU A 15 -13.44 23.47 -8.20
C LEU A 15 -13.05 24.22 -6.91
N ALA A 16 -13.99 24.92 -6.28
CA ALA A 16 -13.72 25.60 -5.00
C ALA A 16 -13.43 24.58 -3.89
N GLU A 17 -14.08 23.41 -3.91
CA GLU A 17 -13.81 22.30 -3.00
C GLU A 17 -12.40 21.74 -3.18
N ALA A 18 -11.99 21.44 -4.43
CA ALA A 18 -10.65 20.98 -4.74
C ALA A 18 -9.58 21.99 -4.31
N ILE A 19 -9.78 23.29 -4.57
CA ILE A 19 -8.85 24.34 -4.14
C ILE A 19 -8.71 24.37 -2.61
N ARG A 20 -9.82 24.33 -1.87
CA ARG A 20 -9.76 24.30 -0.39
C ARG A 20 -9.07 23.04 0.11
N TYR A 21 -9.36 21.89 -0.48
CA TYR A 21 -8.70 20.63 -0.14
C TYR A 21 -7.19 20.73 -0.32
N THR A 22 -6.72 21.22 -1.48
CA THR A 22 -5.29 21.41 -1.75
C THR A 22 -4.65 22.38 -0.76
N LEU A 23 -5.30 23.52 -0.48
CA LEU A 23 -4.77 24.51 0.47
C LEU A 23 -4.68 23.96 1.89
N ASN A 24 -5.69 23.20 2.34
CA ASN A 24 -5.70 22.54 3.65
C ASN A 24 -4.62 21.46 3.80
N ARG A 25 -4.12 20.92 2.67
CA ARG A 25 -3.09 19.88 2.61
C ARG A 25 -1.73 20.40 2.16
N TRP A 26 -1.57 21.72 2.04
CA TRP A 26 -0.40 22.30 1.38
C TRP A 26 0.92 21.99 2.08
N ASP A 27 0.92 21.92 3.41
CA ASP A 27 2.12 21.60 4.18
C ASP A 27 2.51 20.13 4.00
N ASP A 28 1.54 19.21 3.95
CA ASP A 28 1.78 17.79 3.65
C ASP A 28 2.32 17.62 2.21
N LEU A 29 1.68 18.28 1.23
CA LEU A 29 2.02 18.16 -0.19
C LEU A 29 3.41 18.67 -0.54
N LYS A 30 3.95 19.61 0.24
CA LYS A 30 5.29 20.17 0.04
C LYS A 30 6.36 19.47 0.86
N ARG A 31 6.02 18.47 1.68
CA ARG A 31 6.97 17.87 2.63
C ARG A 31 8.24 17.32 1.96
N PHE A 32 8.13 16.86 0.71
CA PHE A 32 9.27 16.41 -0.11
C PHE A 32 10.36 17.49 -0.30
N ILE A 33 10.01 18.78 -0.20
CA ILE A 33 10.98 19.89 -0.33
C ILE A 33 11.99 19.86 0.82
N ASP A 34 11.52 19.50 2.01
CA ASP A 34 12.32 19.49 3.24
C ASP A 34 12.84 18.08 3.60
N ASP A 35 12.30 17.03 3.00
CA ASP A 35 12.66 15.62 3.25
C ASP A 35 12.77 14.83 1.94
N GLY A 36 14.00 14.69 1.44
CA GLY A 36 14.30 13.99 0.19
C GLY A 36 14.05 12.48 0.20
N ARG A 37 13.58 11.90 1.32
CA ARG A 37 13.11 10.51 1.38
C ARG A 37 11.68 10.35 0.87
N ILE A 38 10.94 11.46 0.76
CA ILE A 38 9.56 11.48 0.28
C ILE A 38 9.59 11.76 -1.22
N ASP A 39 8.98 10.88 -2.00
CA ASP A 39 8.83 11.07 -3.43
C ASP A 39 7.90 12.27 -3.73
N LEU A 40 8.21 13.01 -4.79
CA LEU A 40 7.40 14.13 -5.27
C LEU A 40 5.99 13.69 -5.71
N ASP A 41 5.87 12.45 -6.19
CA ASP A 41 4.64 11.88 -6.71
C ASP A 41 4.30 10.55 -6.02
N THR A 42 3.04 10.13 -6.19
CA THR A 42 2.52 8.88 -5.62
C THR A 42 2.68 7.69 -6.56
N ASN A 43 3.41 7.80 -7.67
CA ASN A 43 3.51 6.72 -8.67
C ASN A 43 4.04 5.40 -8.09
N PRO A 44 5.04 5.36 -7.19
CA PRO A 44 5.48 4.12 -6.57
C PRO A 44 4.35 3.44 -5.76
N VAL A 45 3.62 4.24 -4.97
CA VAL A 45 2.49 3.76 -4.16
C VAL A 45 1.34 3.26 -5.04
N GLU A 46 0.98 4.02 -6.08
CA GLU A 46 -0.07 3.65 -7.02
C GLU A 46 0.25 2.36 -7.78
N ARG A 47 1.52 2.19 -8.21
CA ARG A 47 1.99 0.95 -8.82
C ARG A 47 1.91 -0.23 -7.84
N ALA A 48 2.27 -0.02 -6.57
CA ALA A 48 2.24 -1.06 -5.55
C ALA A 48 0.81 -1.51 -5.19
N ILE A 49 -0.17 -0.60 -5.17
CA ILE A 49 -1.57 -0.95 -4.84
C ILE A 49 -2.35 -1.50 -6.05
N ARG A 50 -1.90 -1.23 -7.27
CA ARG A 50 -2.60 -1.65 -8.51
C ARG A 50 -2.86 -3.16 -8.60
N PRO A 51 -1.91 -4.07 -8.28
CA PRO A 51 -2.17 -5.51 -8.26
C PRO A 51 -3.30 -5.91 -7.31
N VAL A 52 -3.39 -5.26 -6.15
CA VAL A 52 -4.46 -5.51 -5.16
C VAL A 52 -5.82 -5.09 -5.75
N ALA A 53 -5.89 -3.89 -6.33
CA ALA A 53 -7.11 -3.40 -6.95
C ALA A 53 -7.59 -4.27 -8.13
N LEU A 54 -6.64 -4.75 -8.96
CA LEU A 54 -6.92 -5.68 -10.06
C LEU A 54 -7.34 -7.07 -9.53
N GLY A 55 -6.66 -7.58 -8.52
CA GLY A 55 -6.99 -8.86 -7.89
C GLY A 55 -8.41 -8.89 -7.34
N ARG A 56 -8.85 -7.81 -6.69
CA ARG A 56 -10.23 -7.65 -6.20
C ARG A 56 -11.26 -7.80 -7.32
N LYS A 57 -10.99 -7.23 -8.50
CA LYS A 57 -11.90 -7.36 -9.67
C LYS A 57 -12.02 -8.81 -10.14
N ASN A 58 -10.96 -9.60 -9.98
CA ASN A 58 -10.90 -11.00 -10.42
C ASN A 58 -11.38 -11.99 -9.35
N ALA A 59 -11.60 -11.54 -8.10
CA ALA A 59 -12.05 -12.36 -6.98
C ALA A 59 -13.59 -12.47 -6.91
N LEU A 60 -14.22 -12.89 -8.01
CA LEU A 60 -15.70 -12.88 -8.21
C LEU A 60 -16.49 -13.72 -7.20
N PHE A 61 -15.82 -14.62 -6.46
CA PHE A 61 -16.43 -15.54 -5.48
C PHE A 61 -15.83 -15.40 -4.07
N ALA A 62 -15.12 -14.30 -3.77
CA ALA A 62 -14.66 -14.02 -2.42
C ALA A 62 -15.87 -13.70 -1.52
N GLY A 63 -16.21 -14.61 -0.62
CA GLY A 63 -17.50 -14.60 0.09
C GLY A 63 -17.44 -14.40 1.61
N SER A 64 -16.26 -14.20 2.21
CA SER A 64 -16.14 -14.03 3.66
C SER A 64 -15.10 -13.00 4.06
N GLU A 65 -15.40 -12.29 5.16
CA GLU A 65 -14.49 -11.34 5.81
C GLU A 65 -13.19 -12.02 6.25
N GLY A 66 -13.29 -13.18 6.91
CA GLY A 66 -12.09 -13.95 7.30
C GLY A 66 -11.26 -14.44 6.11
N GLY A 67 -11.85 -14.62 4.93
CA GLY A 67 -11.11 -14.88 3.69
C GLY A 67 -10.33 -13.65 3.22
N ALA A 68 -10.94 -12.47 3.33
CA ALA A 68 -10.28 -11.19 3.01
C ALA A 68 -9.10 -10.92 3.95
N ASP A 69 -9.25 -11.17 5.26
CA ASP A 69 -8.17 -10.99 6.24
C ASP A 69 -6.96 -11.87 5.93
N ARG A 70 -7.19 -13.16 5.67
CA ARG A 70 -6.12 -14.11 5.30
C ARG A 70 -5.42 -13.70 4.02
N TRP A 71 -6.18 -13.22 3.04
CA TRP A 71 -5.62 -12.73 1.78
C TRP A 71 -4.78 -11.47 1.99
N ALA A 72 -5.23 -10.54 2.84
CA ALA A 72 -4.48 -9.34 3.19
C ALA A 72 -3.15 -9.68 3.87
N ILE A 73 -3.13 -10.68 4.75
CA ILE A 73 -1.89 -11.19 5.37
C ILE A 73 -0.95 -11.75 4.29
N ALA A 74 -1.44 -12.62 3.41
CA ALA A 74 -0.62 -13.23 2.36
C ALA A 74 -0.04 -12.17 1.40
N ALA A 75 -0.86 -11.23 0.95
CA ALA A 75 -0.42 -10.13 0.09
C ALA A 75 0.65 -9.26 0.80
N SER A 76 0.48 -8.97 2.08
CA SER A 76 1.45 -8.20 2.87
C SER A 76 2.81 -8.90 2.97
N LEU A 77 2.82 -10.22 3.18
CA LEU A 77 4.05 -11.01 3.24
C LEU A 77 4.76 -11.06 1.88
N ILE A 78 4.01 -11.23 0.79
CA ILE A 78 4.54 -11.22 -0.58
C ILE A 78 5.17 -9.86 -0.91
N GLU A 79 4.49 -8.75 -0.60
CA GLU A 79 5.05 -7.41 -0.84
C GLU A 79 6.27 -7.14 0.06
N THR A 80 6.27 -7.64 1.30
CA THR A 80 7.45 -7.56 2.19
C THR A 80 8.65 -8.30 1.58
N ALA A 81 8.46 -9.49 1.01
CA ALA A 81 9.52 -10.22 0.32
C ALA A 81 10.08 -9.42 -0.86
N LYS A 82 9.21 -8.87 -1.71
CA LYS A 82 9.63 -8.02 -2.85
C LYS A 82 10.42 -6.80 -2.39
N LEU A 83 9.97 -6.12 -1.33
CA LEU A 83 10.65 -4.94 -0.78
C LEU A 83 12.05 -5.26 -0.23
N ASN A 84 12.26 -6.48 0.27
CA ASN A 84 13.56 -6.95 0.75
C ASN A 84 14.43 -7.58 -0.36
N GLY A 85 13.95 -7.61 -1.60
CA GLY A 85 14.65 -8.23 -2.73
C GLY A 85 14.68 -9.76 -2.67
N ILE A 86 13.73 -10.36 -1.94
CA ILE A 86 13.55 -11.81 -1.81
C ILE A 86 12.51 -12.26 -2.84
N GLU A 87 12.80 -13.33 -3.58
CA GLU A 87 11.85 -13.90 -4.55
C GLU A 87 10.65 -14.52 -3.79
N PRO A 88 9.42 -14.00 -3.96
CA PRO A 88 8.30 -14.38 -3.09
C PRO A 88 7.88 -15.84 -3.18
N PHE A 89 7.94 -16.45 -4.37
CA PHE A 89 7.53 -17.84 -4.54
C PHE A 89 8.51 -18.79 -3.86
N GLN A 90 9.81 -18.58 -4.05
CA GLN A 90 10.88 -19.32 -3.39
C GLN A 90 10.75 -19.21 -1.88
N TRP A 91 10.61 -17.99 -1.34
CA TRP A 91 10.44 -17.80 0.10
C TRP A 91 9.21 -18.54 0.64
N LEU A 92 8.07 -18.44 -0.04
CA LEU A 92 6.84 -19.09 0.39
C LEU A 92 6.99 -20.62 0.37
N ARG A 93 7.58 -21.18 -0.70
CA ARG A 93 7.87 -22.61 -0.81
C ARG A 93 8.77 -23.07 0.33
N ASP A 94 9.93 -22.45 0.48
CA ASP A 94 10.96 -22.86 1.44
C ASP A 94 10.44 -22.75 2.88
N THR A 95 9.64 -21.71 3.17
CA THR A 95 8.96 -21.52 4.45
C THR A 95 7.98 -22.66 4.75
N LEU A 96 7.09 -22.98 3.79
CA LEU A 96 6.09 -24.04 3.96
C LEU A 96 6.75 -25.42 4.10
N GLU A 97 7.78 -25.71 3.30
CA GLU A 97 8.56 -26.95 3.40
C GLU A 97 9.22 -27.08 4.78
N THR A 98 9.82 -25.99 5.28
CA THR A 98 10.44 -25.95 6.61
C THR A 98 9.40 -26.17 7.72
N MET A 99 8.22 -25.55 7.61
CA MET A 99 7.13 -25.76 8.57
C MET A 99 6.65 -27.21 8.59
N VAL A 100 6.47 -27.84 7.41
CA VAL A 100 6.07 -29.25 7.29
C VAL A 100 7.14 -30.19 7.86
N ALA A 101 8.42 -29.83 7.77
CA ALA A 101 9.53 -30.57 8.37
C ALA A 101 9.59 -30.50 9.92
N GLY A 102 8.61 -29.85 10.57
CA GLY A 102 8.50 -29.81 12.03
C GLY A 102 9.20 -28.61 12.68
N PHE A 103 9.37 -27.51 11.94
CA PHE A 103 9.96 -26.29 12.50
C PHE A 103 9.14 -25.76 13.70
N PRO A 104 9.78 -25.41 14.83
CA PRO A 104 9.05 -25.00 16.02
C PRO A 104 8.22 -23.73 15.82
N ALA A 105 6.94 -23.77 16.20
CA ALA A 105 6.04 -22.62 16.10
C ALA A 105 6.56 -21.38 16.85
N SER A 106 7.29 -21.59 17.96
CA SER A 106 7.93 -20.52 18.75
C SER A 106 9.01 -19.76 18.00
N ARG A 107 9.53 -20.31 16.89
CA ARG A 107 10.61 -19.73 16.09
C ARG A 107 10.14 -19.21 14.74
N LEU A 108 8.84 -19.20 14.44
CA LEU A 108 8.30 -18.81 13.12
C LEU A 108 8.77 -17.43 12.64
N GLY A 109 9.09 -16.51 13.55
CA GLY A 109 9.66 -15.20 13.21
C GLY A 109 10.96 -15.28 12.40
N GLU A 110 11.73 -16.36 12.55
CA GLU A 110 12.97 -16.62 11.79
C GLU A 110 12.73 -16.93 10.32
N LEU A 111 11.48 -17.29 9.94
CA LEU A 111 11.10 -17.58 8.56
C LEU A 111 10.49 -16.36 7.86
N LEU A 112 10.45 -15.19 8.50
CA LEU A 112 9.89 -13.97 7.89
C LEU A 112 10.78 -13.49 6.72
N PRO A 113 10.19 -12.88 5.67
CA PRO A 113 10.92 -12.42 4.49
C PRO A 113 11.54 -11.03 4.72
N VAL A 114 12.34 -10.91 5.79
CA VAL A 114 13.00 -9.67 6.21
C VAL A 114 14.51 -9.84 6.15
N ARG A 115 15.23 -8.77 5.81
CA ARG A 115 16.69 -8.76 5.71
C ARG A 115 17.35 -8.13 6.93
#